data_AF-A0A1F2TTE8-F1
#
_entry.id   AF-A0A1F2TTE8-F1
#
_cell.length_a   1.000
_cell.length_b   1.000
_cell.length_c   1.000
_cell.angle_alpha   90.00
_cell.angle_beta   90.00
_cell.angle_gamma   90.00
#
_symmetry.space_group_name_H-M   'P 1'
#
loop_
_entity.id
_entity.type
_entity.pdbx_description
1 polymer ?
#
loop_
_entity_poly.entity_id
_entity_poly.type
_entity_poly.pdbx_seq_one_letter_code
_entity_poly.pdbx_strand_id
1 'polypeptide(L)' 'MYMPAIEAYLRDVVRASFPNLPYDEAAATWHGEERARLEALGPPAPFVDGQIAAIAHVQGLMLVTASAES' A
#
# COMPACT_ATOMS: atom_id res chain seq x y z
N MET A 1 20.58 13.60 -19.66
CA MET A 1 19.82 12.41 -19.22
C MET A 1 18.36 12.82 -19.08
N TYR A 2 17.46 12.18 -19.82
CA TYR A 2 16.03 12.51 -19.82
C TYR A 2 15.32 11.67 -18.75
N MET A 3 14.67 12.32 -17.79
CA MET A 3 13.74 11.65 -16.88
C MET A 3 12.38 11.56 -17.58
N PRO A 4 11.78 10.38 -17.74
CA PRO A 4 10.42 10.23 -18.23
C PRO A 4 9.45 11.17 -17.50
N ALA A 5 8.44 11.67 -18.22
CA ALA A 5 7.45 12.60 -17.66
C ALA A 5 6.78 12.05 -16.39
N ILE A 6 6.56 10.74 -16.31
CA ILE A 6 5.99 10.09 -15.12
C ILE A 6 6.94 10.15 -13.91
N GLU A 7 8.24 9.97 -14.10
CA GLU A 7 9.20 10.04 -13.00
C GLU A 7 9.34 11.46 -12.46
N ALA A 8 9.34 12.45 -13.36
CA ALA A 8 9.31 13.86 -12.95
C ALA A 8 8.03 14.19 -12.17
N TYR A 9 6.87 13.74 -12.64
CA TYR A 9 5.60 13.96 -11.95
C TYR A 9 5.55 13.28 -10.56
N LEU A 10 6.01 12.03 -10.45
CA LEU A 10 6.10 11.33 -9.17
C LEU A 10 7.01 12.05 -8.18
N ARG A 11 8.15 12.57 -8.65
CA ARG A 11 9.12 13.28 -7.81
C ARG A 11 8.63 14.66 -7.40
N ASP A 12 8.19 15.47 -8.35
CA ASP A 12 8.00 16.91 -8.16
C ASP A 12 6.59 17.25 -7.67
N VAL A 13 5.59 16.42 -7.99
CA VAL A 13 4.20 16.65 -7.61
C VAL A 13 3.76 15.69 -6.52
N VAL A 14 3.82 14.37 -6.78
CA VAL A 14 3.23 13.38 -5.86
C VAL A 14 3.97 13.37 -4.52
N ARG A 15 5.30 13.22 -4.51
CA ARG A 15 6.09 13.19 -3.26
C ARG A 15 6.04 14.50 -2.48
N ALA A 16 5.82 15.64 -3.15
CA ALA A 16 5.69 16.93 -2.49
C ALA A 16 4.29 17.14 -1.88
N SER A 17 3.26 16.51 -2.45
CA SER A 17 1.85 16.74 -2.07
C SER A 17 1.34 15.75 -1.03
N PHE A 18 1.92 14.55 -0.95
CA PHE A 18 1.44 13.47 -0.09
C PHE A 18 2.54 12.96 0.86
N PRO A 19 2.22 12.72 2.15
CA PRO A 19 3.15 12.03 3.03
C PRO A 19 3.38 10.60 2.54
N ASN A 20 4.64 10.16 2.54
CA ASN A 20 5.00 8.77 2.28
C ASN A 20 5.16 8.03 3.61
N LEU A 21 4.17 7.22 3.96
CA LEU A 21 4.13 6.51 5.23
C LEU A 21 4.96 5.21 5.14
N PRO A 22 5.82 4.91 6.13
CA PRO A 22 6.64 3.71 6.12
C PRO A 22 5.78 2.46 6.38
N TYR A 23 6.19 1.34 5.78
CA TYR A 23 5.79 0.01 6.24
C TYR A 23 6.67 -0.37 7.44
N ASP A 24 6.23 0.04 8.64
CA ASP A 24 6.94 -0.18 9.89
C ASP A 24 6.59 -1.53 10.56
N GLU A 25 7.12 -1.77 11.75
CA GLU A 25 6.91 -3.01 12.51
C GLU A 25 5.43 -3.24 12.87
N ALA A 26 4.67 -2.17 13.15
CA ALA A 26 3.24 -2.28 13.46
C ALA A 26 2.46 -2.73 12.22
N ALA A 27 2.73 -2.11 11.06
CA ALA A 27 2.15 -2.52 9.79
C ALA A 27 2.57 -3.96 9.42
N ALA A 28 3.83 -4.33 9.66
CA ALA A 28 4.32 -5.66 9.35
C ALA A 28 3.67 -6.76 10.18
N THR A 29 3.52 -6.51 11.48
CA THR A 29 2.85 -7.43 12.41
C THR A 29 1.40 -7.64 11.99
N TRP A 30 0.67 -6.55 11.79
CA TRP A 30 -0.74 -6.63 11.39
C TRP A 30 -0.92 -7.33 10.04
N HIS A 31 -0.06 -7.03 9.05
CA HIS A 31 -0.11 -7.68 7.74
C HIS A 31 0.06 -9.20 7.85
N GLY A 32 1.01 -9.66 8.68
CA GLY A 32 1.23 -11.10 8.89
C GLY A 32 0.01 -11.80 9.48
N GLU A 33 -0.59 -11.22 10.51
CA GLU A 33 -1.79 -11.76 11.17
C GLU A 33 -2.98 -11.79 10.20
N GLU A 34 -3.25 -10.68 9.52
CA GLU A 34 -4.40 -10.59 8.63
C GLU A 34 -4.23 -11.46 7.39
N ARG A 35 -3.00 -11.58 6.86
CA ARG A 35 -2.72 -12.48 5.74
C ARG A 35 -2.95 -13.94 6.13
N ALA A 36 -2.48 -14.37 7.30
CA ALA A 36 -2.75 -15.72 7.80
C ALA A 36 -4.26 -15.98 7.96
N ARG A 37 -5.01 -14.99 8.45
CA ARG A 37 -6.47 -15.06 8.56
C ARG A 37 -7.14 -15.21 7.20
N LEU A 38 -6.74 -14.42 6.20
CA LEU A 38 -7.32 -14.43 4.86
C LEU A 38 -6.94 -15.68 4.06
N GLU A 39 -5.71 -16.16 4.18
CA GLU A 39 -5.27 -17.41 3.56
C GLU A 39 -6.07 -18.63 4.05
N ALA A 40 -6.51 -18.60 5.32
CA ALA A 40 -7.41 -19.62 5.85
C ALA A 40 -8.84 -19.55 5.27
N LEU A 41 -9.23 -18.41 4.68
CA LEU A 41 -10.57 -18.15 4.14
C LEU A 41 -10.63 -18.23 2.61
N GLY A 42 -9.49 -18.19 1.91
CA GLY A 42 -9.44 -18.25 0.46
C GLY A 42 -8.08 -17.85 -0.13
N PRO A 43 -8.01 -17.68 -1.46
CA PRO A 43 -6.80 -17.23 -2.13
C PRO A 43 -6.34 -15.88 -1.57
N PRO A 44 -5.04 -15.73 -1.24
CA PRO A 44 -4.54 -14.48 -0.69
C PRO A 44 -4.59 -13.34 -1.70
N ALA A 45 -4.87 -12.14 -1.21
CA ALA A 45 -4.67 -10.91 -1.96
C ALA A 45 -3.19 -10.74 -2.37
N PRO A 46 -2.91 -9.90 -3.40
CA PRO A 46 -1.56 -9.52 -3.75
C PRO A 46 -0.79 -9.02 -2.52
N PHE A 47 0.46 -9.44 -2.38
CA PHE A 47 1.25 -9.18 -1.17
C PHE A 47 1.42 -7.67 -0.90
N VAL A 48 1.64 -6.87 -1.94
CA VAL A 48 1.82 -5.42 -1.83
C VAL A 48 0.52 -4.72 -1.41
N ASP A 49 -0.64 -5.18 -1.89
CA ASP A 49 -1.94 -4.64 -1.48
C ASP A 49 -2.18 -4.87 0.01
N GLY A 50 -1.73 -6.03 0.53
CA GLY A 50 -1.73 -6.33 1.96
C GLY A 50 -0.85 -5.36 2.78
N GLN A 51 0.32 -4.99 2.27
CA GLN A 51 1.18 -3.99 2.93
C GLN A 51 0.53 -2.60 2.96
N ILE A 52 -0.12 -2.18 1.86
CA ILE A 52 -0.83 -0.90 1.78
C ILE A 52 -2.03 -0.90 2.74
N ALA A 53 -2.82 -1.98 2.78
CA ALA A 53 -3.93 -2.13 3.71
C ALA A 53 -3.47 -2.11 5.17
N ALA A 54 -2.32 -2.70 5.47
CA ALA A 54 -1.74 -2.69 6.81
C ALA A 54 -1.34 -1.29 7.26
N ILE A 55 -0.64 -0.52 6.42
CA ILE A 55 -0.30 0.88 6.71
C ILE A 55 -1.59 1.68 6.97
N ALA A 56 -2.62 1.52 6.14
CA ALA A 56 -3.88 2.22 6.32
C ALA A 56 -4.56 1.84 7.65
N HIS A 57 -4.60 0.54 7.99
CA HIS A 57 -5.23 0.06 9.20
C HIS A 57 -4.55 0.59 10.47
N VAL A 58 -3.22 0.43 10.58
CA VAL A 58 -2.48 0.83 11.79
C VAL A 58 -2.46 2.36 11.98
N GLN A 59 -2.62 3.12 10.90
CA GLN A 59 -2.71 4.58 10.93
C GLN A 59 -4.15 5.10 11.04
N GLY A 60 -5.17 4.22 11.08
CA GLY A 60 -6.58 4.62 11.16
C GLY A 60 -7.09 5.36 9.92
N LEU A 61 -6.54 5.06 8.75
CA LEU A 61 -6.85 5.70 7.48
C LEU A 61 -7.88 4.91 6.68
N MET A 62 -8.66 5.62 5.86
CA MET A 62 -9.51 5.00 4.84
C MET A 62 -8.67 4.67 3.60
N LEU A 63 -8.64 3.40 3.22
CA LEU A 63 -7.96 2.97 2.00
C LEU A 63 -8.83 3.27 0.78
N VAL A 64 -8.35 4.16 -0.10
CA VAL A 64 -8.97 4.42 -1.41
C VAL A 64 -8.34 3.48 -2.43
N THR A 65 -9.16 2.66 -3.08
CA THR A 65 -8.73 1.70 -4.11
C THR A 65 -9.35 2.08 -5.46
N ALA A 66 -8.58 1.85 -6.52
CA ALA A 66 -9.07 1.87 -7.89
C ALA A 66 -8.77 0.50 -8.50
N SER A 67 -9.54 -0.52 -8.10
CA SER A 67 -9.44 -1.86 -8.67
C SER A 67 -9.97 -1.84 -10.11
N ALA A 68 -9.11 -2.11 -11.09
CA ALA A 68 -9.55 -2.55 -12.41
C ALA A 68 -9.94 -4.04 -12.26
N GLU A 69 -11.22 -4.35 -12.14
CA GLU A 69 -11.68 -5.71 -12.43
C GLU A 69 -11.31 -5.99 -13.90
N SER A 70 -10.49 -7.02 -14.14
CA SER A 70 -10.22 -7.59 -15.46
C SER A 70 -10.93 -8.92 -15.58
#